data_AF-A0A1G0E4G0-F1
#
_entry.id   AF-A0A1G0E4G0-F1
#
_cell.length_a   1.000
_cell.length_b   1.000
_cell.length_c   1.000
_cell.angle_alpha   90.00
_cell.angle_beta   90.00
_cell.angle_gamma   90.00
#
_symmetry.space_group_name_H-M   'P 1'
#
loop_
_entity.id
_entity.type
_entity.pdbx_description
1 polymer ?
#
loop_
_entity_poly.entity_id
_entity_poly.type
_entity_poly.pdbx_seq_one_letter_code
_entity_poly.pdbx_strand_id
1 'polypeptide(L)'
;MNSFSEMVFRAIADYKKLLKRKLPSAKYSLALQQMGIKRVQLKNLNESSLLQVVNKILHDLETSYNNYNNKQALYSGVQEFVEHLKGIIKSYHVNNDRVINPTQKASAILLDAIQLISLPNSEITAATVRSLEVCVENLIHYGTASQITMMVNALKKQGSEKMDFCSMLLQRLEVHLHELTAQPQQ
;
A
#
# COMPACT_ATOMS: atom_id res chain seq x y z
N MET A 1 -6.33 -13.16 -10.25
CA MET A 1 -5.24 -12.17 -10.06
C MET A 1 -5.61 -11.35 -8.83
N ASN A 2 -4.65 -10.85 -8.05
CA ASN A 2 -5.00 -9.95 -6.95
C ASN A 2 -5.30 -8.54 -7.49
N SER A 3 -5.98 -7.72 -6.68
CA SER A 3 -6.40 -6.36 -7.07
C SER A 3 -5.24 -5.49 -7.56
N PHE A 4 -4.05 -5.63 -6.97
CA PHE A 4 -2.83 -4.95 -7.40
C PHE A 4 -2.42 -5.33 -8.83
N SER A 5 -2.28 -6.62 -9.13
CA SER A 5 -1.86 -7.08 -10.46
C SER A 5 -2.80 -6.62 -11.56
N GLU A 6 -4.12 -6.65 -11.31
CA GLU A 6 -5.12 -6.18 -12.28
C GLU A 6 -4.99 -4.69 -12.56
N MET A 7 -4.77 -3.89 -11.51
CA MET A 7 -4.57 -2.45 -11.61
C MET A 7 -3.29 -2.13 -12.39
N VAL A 8 -2.18 -2.82 -12.08
CA VAL A 8 -0.92 -2.68 -12.81
C VAL A 8 -1.05 -3.07 -14.28
N PHE A 9 -1.74 -4.18 -14.58
CA PHE A 9 -1.93 -4.60 -15.97
C PHE A 9 -2.77 -3.60 -16.77
N ARG A 10 -3.77 -2.97 -16.16
CA ARG A 10 -4.53 -1.87 -16.80
C ARG A 10 -3.62 -0.68 -17.09
N ALA A 11 -2.83 -0.25 -16.11
CA ALA A 11 -1.89 0.85 -16.30
C ALA A 11 -0.86 0.57 -17.41
N ILE A 12 -0.32 -0.66 -17.44
CA ILE A 12 0.56 -1.13 -18.52
C ILE A 12 -0.16 -1.06 -19.88
N ALA A 13 -1.42 -1.48 -19.96
CA ALA A 13 -2.19 -1.44 -21.20
C ALA A 13 -2.43 -0.01 -21.67
N ASP A 14 -2.72 0.92 -20.76
CA ASP A 14 -2.94 2.32 -21.10
C ASP A 14 -1.64 3.02 -21.52
N TYR A 15 -0.52 2.71 -20.85
CA TYR A 15 0.80 3.17 -21.29
C TYR A 15 1.15 2.65 -22.69
N LYS A 16 0.87 1.37 -23.00
CA LYS A 16 1.04 0.83 -24.37
C LYS A 16 0.23 1.60 -25.41
N LYS A 17 -1.04 1.92 -25.11
CA LYS A 17 -1.88 2.72 -26.01
C LYS A 17 -1.28 4.11 -26.23
N LEU A 18 -0.76 4.73 -25.17
CA LEU A 18 -0.11 6.05 -25.24
C LEU A 18 1.15 6.00 -26.11
N LEU A 19 2.04 5.04 -25.88
CA LEU A 19 3.25 4.86 -26.70
C LEU A 19 2.93 4.61 -28.16
N LYS A 20 1.93 3.76 -28.45
CA LYS A 20 1.51 3.45 -29.82
C LYS A 20 1.01 4.69 -30.59
N ARG A 21 0.39 5.65 -29.88
CA ARG A 21 -0.06 6.92 -30.48
C ARG A 21 1.10 7.89 -30.73
N LYS A 22 2.14 7.86 -29.91
CA LYS A 22 3.25 8.83 -29.95
C LYS A 22 4.45 8.37 -30.77
N LEU A 23 4.65 7.06 -30.94
CA LEU A 23 5.86 6.49 -31.55
C LEU A 23 5.57 5.69 -32.83
N PRO A 24 6.45 5.78 -33.84
CA PRO A 24 6.46 4.85 -34.97
C PRO A 24 6.65 3.39 -34.51
N SER A 25 6.12 2.43 -35.27
CA SER A 25 6.07 1.00 -34.91
C SER A 25 7.42 0.39 -34.44
N ALA A 26 8.52 0.76 -35.09
CA ALA A 26 9.87 0.31 -34.73
C ALA A 26 10.32 0.85 -33.35
N LYS A 27 10.10 2.15 -33.09
CA LYS A 27 10.44 2.80 -31.81
C LYS A 27 9.53 2.32 -30.68
N TYR A 28 8.25 2.08 -30.96
CA TYR A 28 7.30 1.48 -30.03
C TYR A 28 7.77 0.10 -29.53
N SER A 29 8.18 -0.77 -30.46
CA SER A 29 8.63 -2.13 -30.13
C SER A 29 9.91 -2.13 -29.29
N LEU A 30 10.84 -1.23 -29.60
CA LEU A 30 12.08 -1.03 -28.86
C LEU A 30 11.82 -0.53 -27.43
N ALA A 31 10.95 0.49 -27.28
CA ALA A 31 10.57 1.03 -25.97
C ALA A 31 9.93 -0.04 -25.07
N LEU A 32 8.99 -0.84 -25.61
CA LEU A 32 8.39 -1.94 -24.85
C LEU A 32 9.39 -3.02 -24.42
N GLN A 33 10.42 -3.27 -25.23
CA GLN A 33 11.47 -4.21 -24.90
C GLN A 33 12.37 -3.70 -23.78
N GLN A 34 12.78 -2.43 -23.84
CA GLN A 34 13.60 -1.80 -22.80
C GLN A 34 12.88 -1.75 -21.44
N MET A 35 11.56 -1.56 -21.47
CA MET A 35 10.73 -1.53 -20.27
C MET A 35 10.36 -2.93 -19.73
N GLY A 36 10.67 -4.02 -20.46
CA GLY A 36 10.32 -5.40 -20.05
C GLY A 36 8.82 -5.72 -20.17
N ILE A 37 8.07 -5.00 -21.02
CA ILE A 37 6.60 -5.06 -21.11
C ILE A 37 6.13 -5.99 -22.26
N LYS A 38 6.93 -7.02 -22.60
CA LYS A 38 6.49 -8.06 -23.55
C LYS A 38 5.54 -9.04 -22.85
N ARG A 39 4.51 -9.50 -23.57
CA ARG A 39 3.46 -10.38 -23.03
C ARG A 39 4.03 -11.63 -22.35
N VAL A 40 5.08 -12.21 -22.93
CA VAL A 40 5.78 -13.39 -22.39
C VAL A 40 6.46 -13.08 -21.06
N GLN A 41 7.09 -11.90 -20.94
CA GLN A 41 7.78 -11.48 -19.72
C GLN A 41 6.78 -11.21 -18.60
N LEU A 42 5.69 -10.51 -18.91
CA LEU A 42 4.64 -10.14 -17.96
C LEU A 42 3.89 -11.32 -17.33
N LYS A 43 3.74 -12.45 -18.05
CA LYS A 43 2.94 -13.59 -17.58
C LYS A 43 3.55 -14.29 -16.35
N ASN A 44 4.85 -14.16 -16.16
CA ASN A 44 5.61 -14.86 -15.11
C ASN A 44 6.15 -13.91 -14.03
N LEU A 45 5.79 -12.62 -14.06
CA LEU A 45 6.26 -11.67 -13.06
C LEU A 45 5.51 -11.85 -11.74
N ASN A 46 6.28 -11.82 -10.65
CA ASN A 46 5.74 -11.62 -9.32
C ASN A 46 5.36 -10.14 -9.11
N GLU A 47 4.67 -9.85 -8.01
CA GLU A 47 4.14 -8.52 -7.72
C GLU A 47 5.25 -7.47 -7.55
N SER A 48 6.37 -7.82 -6.92
CA SER A 48 7.52 -6.92 -6.77
C SER A 48 8.08 -6.51 -8.14
N SER A 49 8.19 -7.45 -9.08
CA SER A 49 8.59 -7.15 -10.45
C SER A 49 7.55 -6.30 -11.20
N LEU A 50 6.26 -6.53 -10.96
CA LEU A 50 5.20 -5.68 -11.52
C LEU A 50 5.30 -4.23 -11.00
N LEU A 51 5.58 -4.04 -9.71
CA LEU A 51 5.82 -2.71 -9.13
C LEU A 51 7.04 -2.03 -9.78
N GLN A 52 8.13 -2.76 -10.02
CA GLN A 52 9.29 -2.22 -10.73
C GLN A 52 8.96 -1.77 -12.16
N VAL A 53 8.12 -2.53 -12.89
CA VAL A 53 7.66 -2.13 -14.21
C VAL A 53 6.87 -0.83 -14.15
N VAL A 54 5.97 -0.67 -13.17
CA VAL A 54 5.22 0.57 -12.98
C VAL A 54 6.13 1.75 -12.66
N ASN A 55 7.14 1.56 -11.80
CA ASN A 55 8.14 2.60 -11.51
C ASN A 55 8.92 3.03 -12.76
N LYS A 56 9.29 2.08 -13.64
CA LYS A 56 9.94 2.39 -14.92
C LYS A 56 9.03 3.21 -15.85
N ILE A 57 7.75 2.84 -15.92
CA ILE A 57 6.75 3.60 -16.70
C ILE A 57 6.61 5.02 -16.16
N LEU A 58 6.50 5.18 -14.84
CA LEU A 58 6.40 6.48 -14.21
C LEU A 58 7.63 7.35 -14.54
N HIS A 59 8.83 6.80 -14.38
CA HIS A 59 10.07 7.50 -14.68
C HIS A 59 10.17 7.92 -16.16
N ASP A 60 9.76 7.06 -17.09
CA ASP A 60 9.71 7.39 -18.52
C ASP A 60 8.76 8.55 -18.82
N LEU A 61 7.58 8.54 -18.19
CA LEU A 61 6.59 9.60 -18.35
C LEU A 61 7.08 10.92 -17.77
N GLU A 62 7.74 10.90 -16.61
CA GLU A 62 8.29 12.09 -15.96
C GLU A 62 9.52 12.66 -16.68
N THR A 63 10.41 11.81 -17.18
CA THR A 63 11.58 12.24 -17.97
C THR A 63 11.15 12.77 -19.33
N SER A 64 10.17 12.13 -19.97
CA SER A 64 9.53 12.66 -21.17
C SER A 64 8.88 14.02 -20.88
N TYR A 65 8.17 14.16 -19.75
CA TYR A 65 7.53 15.41 -19.32
C TYR A 65 8.54 16.56 -19.15
N ASN A 66 9.67 16.29 -18.49
CA ASN A 66 10.68 17.32 -18.21
C ASN A 66 11.49 17.74 -19.45
N ASN A 67 11.64 16.85 -20.43
CA ASN A 67 12.40 17.13 -21.65
C ASN A 67 11.61 17.91 -22.71
N TYR A 68 10.27 17.93 -22.64
CA TYR A 68 9.46 18.80 -23.50
C TYR A 68 9.34 20.19 -22.86
N ASN A 69 10.15 21.14 -23.33
CA ASN A 69 10.13 22.58 -22.94
C ASN A 69 8.77 23.29 -23.13
N ASN A 70 7.74 22.60 -23.63
CA ASN A 70 6.40 23.13 -23.82
C ASN A 70 5.43 22.49 -22.82
N LYS A 71 5.33 23.09 -21.63
CA LYS A 71 4.26 22.84 -20.64
C LYS A 71 2.83 23.05 -21.20
N GLN A 72 2.69 23.61 -22.40
CA GLN A 72 1.42 24.06 -22.97
C GLN A 72 0.65 23.03 -23.83
N ALA A 73 1.20 21.84 -24.10
CA ALA A 73 0.53 20.85 -24.94
C ALA A 73 0.34 19.48 -24.26
N LEU A 74 0.13 19.48 -22.95
CA LEU A 74 -0.24 18.26 -22.24
C LEU A 74 -1.76 18.15 -22.15
N TYR A 75 -2.28 17.15 -22.84
CA TYR A 75 -3.63 16.65 -22.64
C TYR A 75 -3.77 16.26 -21.16
N SER A 76 -4.78 16.80 -20.46
CA SER A 76 -5.04 16.57 -19.02
C SER A 76 -4.91 15.11 -18.60
N GLY A 77 -5.33 14.18 -19.46
CA GLY A 77 -5.29 12.74 -19.20
C GLY A 77 -3.90 12.13 -18.98
N VAL A 78 -2.79 12.74 -19.45
CA VAL A 78 -1.43 12.22 -19.17
C VAL A 78 -0.99 12.57 -17.75
N GLN A 79 -1.28 13.78 -17.31
CA GLN A 79 -0.98 14.21 -15.93
C GLN A 79 -1.83 13.42 -14.93
N GLU A 80 -3.13 13.27 -15.20
CA GLU A 80 -4.03 12.42 -14.41
C GLU A 80 -3.52 10.98 -14.32
N PHE A 81 -2.98 10.43 -15.42
CA PHE A 81 -2.42 9.08 -15.43
C PHE A 81 -1.13 8.97 -14.58
N VAL A 82 -0.26 9.98 -14.63
CA VAL A 82 0.96 10.03 -13.78
C VAL A 82 0.59 10.10 -12.30
N GLU A 83 -0.36 10.97 -11.93
CA GLU A 83 -0.84 11.08 -10.55
C GLU A 83 -1.53 9.78 -10.09
N HIS A 84 -2.30 9.14 -10.97
CA HIS A 84 -2.88 7.84 -10.70
C HIS A 84 -1.79 6.78 -10.39
N LEU A 85 -0.74 6.70 -11.20
CA LEU A 85 0.37 5.77 -10.98
C LEU A 85 1.11 6.05 -9.66
N LYS A 86 1.35 7.32 -9.32
CA LYS A 86 1.96 7.72 -8.04
C LYS A 86 1.10 7.28 -6.86
N GLY A 87 -0.22 7.49 -6.95
CA GLY A 87 -1.18 7.05 -5.95
C GLY A 87 -1.15 5.54 -5.73
N ILE A 88 -1.05 4.76 -6.82
CA ILE A 88 -0.87 3.30 -6.74
C ILE A 88 0.43 3.00 -6.00
N ILE A 89 1.58 3.48 -6.48
CA ILE A 89 2.88 3.12 -5.88
C ILE A 89 2.94 3.48 -4.40
N LYS A 90 2.47 4.67 -4.01
CA LYS A 90 2.48 5.14 -2.62
C LYS A 90 1.63 4.28 -1.69
N SER A 91 0.61 3.60 -2.22
CA SER A 91 -0.34 2.80 -1.43
C SER A 91 0.14 1.37 -1.13
N TYR A 92 1.30 0.96 -1.66
CA TYR A 92 1.79 -0.41 -1.52
C TYR A 92 3.27 -0.45 -1.08
N HIS A 93 3.59 -1.43 -0.24
CA HIS A 93 4.93 -1.70 0.27
C HIS A 93 5.40 -3.07 -0.20
N VAL A 94 6.70 -3.22 -0.46
CA VAL A 94 7.30 -4.53 -0.73
C VAL A 94 7.81 -5.13 0.57
N ASN A 95 7.39 -6.34 0.88
CA ASN A 95 7.93 -7.13 1.99
C ASN A 95 8.15 -8.57 1.50
N ASN A 96 9.38 -9.06 1.55
CA ASN A 96 9.77 -10.41 1.11
C ASN A 96 9.18 -10.79 -0.26
N ASP A 97 9.42 -9.95 -1.27
CA ASP A 97 8.93 -10.11 -2.66
C ASP A 97 7.41 -10.07 -2.87
N ARG A 98 6.65 -9.74 -1.83
CA ARG A 98 5.20 -9.55 -1.92
C ARG A 98 4.84 -8.08 -1.81
N VAL A 99 3.85 -7.66 -2.59
CA VAL A 99 3.33 -6.30 -2.55
C VAL A 99 2.15 -6.28 -1.60
N ILE A 100 2.32 -5.59 -0.49
CA ILE A 100 1.35 -5.48 0.60
C ILE A 100 0.71 -4.10 0.52
N ASN A 101 -0.61 -4.03 0.60
CA ASN A 101 -1.31 -2.79 0.91
C ASN A 101 -1.34 -2.63 2.45
N PRO A 102 -0.62 -1.66 3.04
CA PRO A 102 -0.53 -1.51 4.50
C PRO A 102 -1.91 -1.34 5.14
N THR A 103 -2.78 -0.56 4.51
CA THR A 103 -4.13 -0.31 5.01
C THR A 103 -4.96 -1.58 5.08
N GLN A 104 -4.92 -2.42 4.04
CA GLN A 104 -5.62 -3.71 4.04
C GLN A 104 -5.04 -4.68 5.08
N LYS A 105 -3.70 -4.72 5.20
CA LYS A 105 -3.02 -5.54 6.20
C LYS A 105 -3.41 -5.10 7.61
N ALA A 106 -3.37 -3.80 7.89
CA ALA A 106 -3.79 -3.22 9.16
C ALA A 106 -5.26 -3.50 9.47
N SER A 107 -6.17 -3.44 8.49
CA SER A 107 -7.57 -3.81 8.68
C SER A 107 -7.75 -5.28 9.05
N ALA A 108 -7.01 -6.20 8.41
CA ALA A 108 -7.05 -7.61 8.77
C ALA A 108 -6.55 -7.83 10.20
N ILE A 109 -5.41 -7.23 10.56
CA ILE A 109 -4.85 -7.31 11.91
C ILE A 109 -5.81 -6.72 12.96
N LEU A 110 -6.49 -5.61 12.63
CA LEU A 110 -7.47 -4.99 13.51
C LEU A 110 -8.65 -5.92 13.79
N LEU A 111 -9.14 -6.64 12.78
CA LEU A 111 -10.21 -7.63 12.97
C LEU A 111 -9.75 -8.77 13.88
N ASP A 112 -8.56 -9.31 13.66
CA ASP A 112 -7.98 -10.36 14.51
C ASP A 112 -7.85 -9.86 15.96
N ALA A 113 -7.34 -8.63 16.14
CA ALA A 113 -7.20 -8.01 17.45
C ALA A 113 -8.55 -7.82 18.15
N ILE A 114 -9.59 -7.37 17.43
CA ILE A 114 -10.96 -7.22 17.95
C ILE A 114 -11.52 -8.57 18.40
N GLN A 115 -11.28 -9.64 17.64
CA GLN A 115 -11.73 -10.98 18.03
C GLN A 115 -11.04 -11.42 19.34
N LEU A 116 -9.73 -11.25 19.45
CA LEU A 116 -8.97 -11.62 20.64
C LEU A 116 -9.42 -10.85 21.89
N ILE A 117 -9.67 -9.54 21.79
CA ILE A 117 -10.13 -8.75 22.94
C ILE A 117 -11.59 -9.04 23.32
N SER A 118 -12.39 -9.58 22.40
CA SER A 118 -13.80 -9.92 22.62
C SER A 118 -13.99 -11.29 23.26
N LEU A 119 -12.92 -12.09 23.42
CA LEU A 119 -12.99 -13.39 24.08
C LEU A 119 -13.42 -13.27 25.55
N PRO A 120 -14.20 -14.22 26.09
CA PRO A 120 -14.53 -14.28 27.52
C PRO A 120 -13.27 -14.38 28.39
N ASN A 121 -13.31 -13.86 29.63
CA ASN A 121 -12.17 -13.91 30.56
C ASN A 121 -11.64 -15.34 30.80
N SER A 122 -12.52 -16.33 30.77
CA SER A 122 -12.17 -17.76 30.92
C SER A 122 -11.33 -18.33 29.77
N GLU A 123 -11.30 -17.67 28.62
CA GLU A 123 -10.60 -18.11 27.40
C GLU A 123 -9.34 -17.28 27.11
N ILE A 124 -9.03 -16.31 27.98
CA ILE A 124 -7.81 -15.52 27.86
C ILE A 124 -6.64 -16.34 28.38
N THR A 125 -5.81 -16.79 27.45
CA THR A 125 -4.57 -17.50 27.76
C THR A 125 -3.36 -16.62 27.49
N ALA A 126 -2.18 -17.04 27.97
CA ALA A 126 -0.92 -16.40 27.60
C ALA A 126 -0.68 -16.38 26.07
N ALA A 127 -1.23 -17.35 25.33
CA ALA A 127 -1.16 -17.36 23.87
C ALA A 127 -2.04 -16.25 23.26
N THR A 128 -3.25 -16.04 23.79
CA THR A 128 -4.15 -14.94 23.38
C THR A 128 -3.49 -13.58 23.57
N VAL A 129 -2.88 -13.38 24.74
CA VAL A 129 -2.11 -12.18 25.12
C VAL A 129 -0.99 -11.92 24.12
N ARG A 130 -0.16 -12.95 23.83
CA ARG A 130 0.94 -12.84 22.88
C ARG A 130 0.47 -12.53 21.45
N SER A 131 -0.62 -13.16 21.00
CA SER A 131 -1.21 -12.85 19.70
C SER A 131 -1.69 -11.40 19.62
N LEU A 132 -2.25 -10.87 20.72
CA LEU A 132 -2.67 -9.47 20.79
C LEU A 132 -1.48 -8.50 20.75
N GLU A 133 -0.37 -8.82 21.42
CA GLU A 133 0.88 -8.05 21.30
C GLU A 133 1.35 -8.00 19.85
N VAL A 134 1.39 -9.14 19.17
CA VAL A 134 1.77 -9.21 17.75
C VAL A 134 0.84 -8.37 16.88
N CYS A 135 -0.47 -8.37 17.16
CA CYS A 135 -1.42 -7.52 16.46
C CYS A 135 -1.11 -6.03 16.68
N VAL A 136 -0.85 -5.62 17.91
CA VAL A 136 -0.50 -4.23 18.26
C VAL A 136 0.79 -3.80 17.56
N GLU A 137 1.81 -4.64 17.55
CA GLU A 137 3.08 -4.34 16.87
C GLU A 137 2.92 -4.17 15.37
N ASN A 138 2.15 -5.06 14.74
CA ASN A 138 1.88 -4.92 13.32
C ASN A 138 0.96 -3.73 13.01
N LEU A 139 0.04 -3.36 13.90
CA LEU A 139 -0.79 -2.15 13.75
C LEU A 139 0.02 -0.87 13.87
N ILE A 140 1.01 -0.81 14.77
CA ILE A 140 1.95 0.31 14.84
C ILE A 140 2.73 0.44 13.52
N HIS A 141 3.10 -0.69 12.91
CA HIS A 141 3.91 -0.66 11.69
C HIS A 141 3.10 -0.37 10.40
N TYR A 142 1.85 -0.81 10.31
CA TYR A 142 1.05 -0.72 9.08
C TYR A 142 -0.21 0.16 9.20
N GLY A 143 -0.62 0.51 10.41
CA GLY A 143 -1.90 1.14 10.71
C GLY A 143 -1.93 2.64 10.44
N THR A 144 -3.09 3.11 10.01
CA THR A 144 -3.39 4.54 9.94
C THR A 144 -3.83 5.07 11.31
N ALA A 145 -3.72 6.39 11.54
CA ALA A 145 -4.20 7.03 12.77
C ALA A 145 -5.67 6.67 13.10
N SER A 146 -6.52 6.55 12.07
CA SER A 146 -7.91 6.12 12.23
C SER A 146 -8.02 4.67 12.72
N GLN A 147 -7.29 3.74 12.12
CA GLN A 147 -7.29 2.32 12.54
C GLN A 147 -6.71 2.14 13.96
N ILE A 148 -5.67 2.90 14.29
CA ILE A 148 -5.08 2.88 15.64
C ILE A 148 -6.07 3.46 16.67
N THR A 149 -6.76 4.55 16.33
CA THR A 149 -7.84 5.10 17.16
C THR A 149 -8.96 4.08 17.39
N MET A 150 -9.35 3.31 16.37
CA MET A 150 -10.34 2.23 16.52
C MET A 150 -9.86 1.17 17.52
N MET A 151 -8.60 0.74 17.42
CA MET A 151 -8.02 -0.23 18.35
C MET A 151 -7.97 0.29 19.80
N VAL A 152 -7.54 1.54 19.99
CA VAL A 152 -7.53 2.20 21.30
C VAL A 152 -8.93 2.23 21.90
N ASN A 153 -9.95 2.61 21.13
CA ASN A 153 -11.34 2.64 21.59
C ASN A 153 -11.85 1.24 21.95
N ALA A 154 -11.48 0.24 21.17
CA ALA A 154 -11.86 -1.14 21.43
C ALA A 154 -11.22 -1.67 22.74
N LEU A 155 -9.93 -1.37 22.97
CA LEU A 155 -9.25 -1.68 24.23
C LEU A 155 -9.83 -0.91 25.41
N LYS A 156 -10.16 0.38 25.27
CA LYS A 156 -10.80 1.18 26.33
C LYS A 156 -12.14 0.59 26.77
N LYS A 157 -12.95 0.15 25.81
CA LYS A 157 -14.26 -0.45 26.08
C LYS A 157 -14.15 -1.79 26.84
N GLN A 158 -13.09 -2.55 26.59
CA GLN A 158 -12.84 -3.86 27.22
C GLN A 158 -11.96 -3.78 28.47
N GLY A 159 -11.21 -2.69 28.63
CA GLY A 159 -10.23 -2.47 29.70
C GLY A 159 -10.86 -2.31 31.09
N SER A 160 -12.15 -1.99 31.19
CA SER A 160 -12.87 -1.96 32.46
C SER A 160 -13.01 -3.34 33.12
N GLU A 161 -12.81 -4.43 32.38
CA GLU A 161 -12.96 -5.82 32.87
C GLU A 161 -11.64 -6.62 32.90
N LYS A 162 -10.57 -6.14 32.26
CA LYS A 162 -9.32 -6.89 31.96
C LYS A 162 -8.04 -6.10 32.32
N MET A 163 -8.04 -5.47 33.51
CA MET A 163 -7.35 -4.20 33.81
C MET A 163 -5.83 -4.14 33.56
N ASP A 164 -5.02 -5.16 33.85
CA ASP A 164 -3.56 -4.93 33.89
C ASP A 164 -2.89 -5.04 32.51
N PHE A 165 -3.19 -6.09 31.73
CA PHE A 165 -2.51 -6.31 30.45
C PHE A 165 -2.97 -5.34 29.34
N CYS A 166 -4.26 -5.02 29.29
CA CYS A 166 -4.80 -4.07 28.31
C CYS A 166 -4.24 -2.65 28.52
N SER A 167 -3.84 -2.30 29.75
CA SER A 167 -3.30 -0.98 30.07
C SER A 167 -1.96 -0.70 29.37
N MET A 168 -1.04 -1.69 29.34
CA MET A 168 0.27 -1.56 28.70
C MET A 168 0.15 -1.42 27.18
N LEU A 169 -0.72 -2.23 26.55
CA LEU A 169 -0.96 -2.16 25.11
C LEU A 169 -1.63 -0.84 24.71
N LEU A 170 -2.56 -0.37 25.53
CA LEU A 170 -3.24 0.90 25.33
C LEU A 170 -2.26 2.08 25.40
N GLN A 171 -1.39 2.12 26.42
CA GLN A 171 -0.37 3.15 26.53
C GLN A 171 0.55 3.16 25.29
N ARG A 172 1.00 1.99 24.83
CA ARG A 172 1.86 1.88 23.64
C ARG A 172 1.18 2.43 22.38
N LEU A 173 -0.11 2.14 22.18
CA LEU A 173 -0.87 2.65 21.04
C LEU A 173 -1.17 4.14 21.14
N GLU A 174 -1.43 4.67 22.33
CA GLU A 174 -1.68 6.10 22.54
C GLU A 174 -0.43 6.96 22.28
N VAL A 175 0.75 6.50 22.72
CA VAL A 175 2.03 7.16 22.38
C VAL A 175 2.21 7.21 20.88
N HIS A 176 2.02 6.09 20.18
CA HIS A 176 2.21 6.05 18.74
C HIS A 176 1.14 6.86 17.97
N LEU A 177 -0.11 6.87 18.45
CA LEU A 177 -1.16 7.73 17.88
C LEU A 177 -0.77 9.20 18.02
N HIS A 178 -0.20 9.60 19.16
CA HIS A 178 0.28 10.96 19.37
C HIS A 178 1.37 11.31 18.35
N GLU A 179 2.36 10.44 18.14
CA GLU A 179 3.41 10.60 17.12
C GLU A 179 2.84 10.79 15.71
N LEU A 180 1.85 9.98 15.32
CA LEU A 180 1.21 10.07 14.00
C LEU A 180 0.42 11.37 13.82
N THR A 181 -0.17 11.91 14.89
CA THR A 181 -0.91 13.17 14.85
C THR A 181 -0.02 14.42 14.99
N ALA A 182 1.17 14.26 15.55
CA ALA A 182 2.13 15.33 15.78
C ALA A 182 3.06 15.60 14.59
N GLN A 183 3.16 14.66 13.63
CA GLN A 183 3.91 14.90 12.39
C GLN A 183 3.08 15.77 11.43
N PRO A 184 3.52 17.00 11.08
CA PRO A 184 2.88 17.77 10.02
C PRO A 184 3.07 17.02 8.71
N GLN A 185 1.98 16.85 7.95
CA GLN A 185 1.99 16.28 6.61
C GLN A 185 3.02 17.03 5.74
N GLN A 186 4.16 16.38 5.46
CA GLN A 186 5.13 16.80 4.45
C GLN A 186 4.78 16.17 3.09
#